data_AF-A0A818B667-F1
#
_entry.id   AF-A0A818B667-F1
#
_cell.length_a   1.000
_cell.length_b   1.000
_cell.length_c   1.000
_cell.angle_alpha   90.00
_cell.angle_beta   90.00
_cell.angle_gamma   90.00
#
_symmetry.space_group_name_H-M   'P 1'
#
loop_
_entity.id
_entity.type
_entity.pdbx_description
1 polymer ?
#
loop_
_entity_poly.entity_id
_entity_poly.type
_entity_poly.pdbx_seq_one_letter_code
_entity_poly.pdbx_strand_id
1 'polypeptide(L)'
;MLIKRREQNLSADYLYKKDTKLINFDDFINKELVLFSKTSTQHAISSIMDGFKPGLCKIMFICFRKNLIRNVKVDENPAYHPGEQSLINAIVDPAQNFVSLNNINFFVPAGQFGTCLHGGNGAASTRYIFTRLCPLALSLFNNDELLLTYLNEDGMSIESE
;
A
#
# COMPACT_ATOMS: atom_id res chain seq x y z
N MET A 1 -4.84 -24.89 9.99
CA MET A 1 -3.56 -25.07 10.72
C MET A 1 -2.96 -23.74 11.17
N LEU A 2 -2.88 -22.71 10.30
CA LEU A 2 -2.35 -21.38 10.67
C LEU A 2 -3.24 -20.59 11.65
N ILE A 3 -4.57 -20.66 11.52
CA ILE A 3 -5.52 -19.99 12.44
C ILE A 3 -5.39 -20.59 13.86
N LYS A 4 -5.41 -21.93 13.97
CA LYS A 4 -5.16 -22.66 15.23
C LYS A 4 -3.77 -22.40 15.84
N ARG A 5 -2.75 -22.06 15.03
CA ARG A 5 -1.39 -21.72 15.52
C ARG A 5 -1.31 -20.29 16.06
N ARG A 6 -2.01 -19.34 15.43
CA ARG A 6 -2.16 -17.96 15.95
C ARG A 6 -2.84 -17.95 17.32
N GLU A 7 -3.85 -18.79 17.50
CA GLU A 7 -4.53 -18.99 18.79
C GLU A 7 -3.62 -19.62 19.87
N GLN A 8 -2.53 -20.27 19.47
CA GLN A 8 -1.62 -21.00 20.35
C GLN A 8 -0.30 -20.27 20.65
N ASN A 9 -0.11 -19.02 20.19
CA ASN A 9 1.13 -18.24 20.36
C ASN A 9 2.40 -19.03 19.94
N LEU A 10 2.28 -19.94 18.97
CA LEU A 10 3.41 -20.73 18.49
C LEU A 10 4.19 -19.94 17.43
N SER A 11 5.53 -20.01 17.46
CA SER A 11 6.37 -19.35 16.46
C SER A 11 6.07 -19.85 15.04
N ALA A 12 6.27 -18.97 14.05
CA ALA A 12 6.08 -19.32 12.65
C ALA A 12 7.00 -20.50 12.29
N ASP A 13 6.38 -21.60 11.84
CA ASP A 13 7.10 -22.81 11.42
C ASP A 13 7.65 -22.57 10.01
N TYR A 14 8.90 -22.14 9.92
CA TYR A 14 9.56 -21.87 8.64
C TYR A 14 9.98 -23.18 7.97
N LEU A 15 9.65 -23.30 6.68
CA LEU A 15 9.98 -24.48 5.88
C LEU A 15 11.51 -24.65 5.73
N TYR A 16 12.21 -23.55 5.47
CA TYR A 16 13.67 -23.54 5.31
C TYR A 16 14.38 -23.36 6.65
N LYS A 17 15.11 -24.39 7.07
CA LYS A 17 16.02 -24.36 8.22
C LYS A 17 17.46 -24.52 7.72
N LYS A 18 18.46 -24.21 8.55
CA LYS A 18 19.87 -24.32 8.13
C LYS A 18 20.25 -25.72 7.61
N ASP A 19 19.57 -26.75 8.10
CA ASP A 19 19.87 -28.15 7.77
C ASP A 19 18.93 -28.79 6.73
N THR A 20 17.97 -28.04 6.16
CA THR A 20 17.05 -28.60 5.16
C THR A 20 17.75 -28.83 3.82
N LYS A 21 17.86 -30.09 3.40
CA LYS A 21 18.41 -30.51 2.09
C LYS A 21 17.36 -30.96 1.09
N LEU A 22 16.21 -31.45 1.56
CA LEU A 22 15.13 -32.01 0.75
C LEU A 22 13.78 -31.53 1.31
N ILE A 23 12.82 -31.28 0.43
CA ILE A 23 11.49 -30.78 0.75
C ILE A 23 10.45 -31.61 -0.01
N ASN A 24 9.41 -32.07 0.69
CA ASN A 24 8.29 -32.75 0.05
C ASN A 24 7.33 -31.74 -0.60
N PHE A 25 6.71 -32.12 -1.72
CA PHE A 25 5.76 -31.27 -2.43
C PHE A 25 4.58 -30.83 -1.54
N ASP A 26 4.06 -31.74 -0.72
CA ASP A 26 2.96 -31.42 0.20
C ASP A 26 3.35 -30.35 1.24
N ASP A 27 4.57 -30.43 1.77
CA ASP A 27 5.10 -29.42 2.69
C ASP A 27 5.32 -28.07 1.99
N PHE A 28 5.86 -28.07 0.77
CA PHE A 28 6.04 -26.86 -0.03
C PHE A 28 4.69 -26.15 -0.29
N ILE A 29 3.69 -26.91 -0.75
CA ILE A 29 2.36 -26.35 -1.04
C ILE A 29 1.75 -25.75 0.23
N ASN A 30 1.71 -26.52 1.32
CA ASN A 30 0.96 -26.14 2.51
C ASN A 30 1.69 -25.13 3.42
N LYS A 31 3.03 -25.03 3.34
CA LYS A 31 3.83 -24.14 4.20
C LYS A 31 4.38 -22.92 3.48
N GLU A 32 4.61 -22.98 2.16
CA GLU A 32 5.21 -21.88 1.41
C GLU A 32 4.27 -21.29 0.36
N LEU A 33 3.69 -22.12 -0.51
CA LEU A 33 2.78 -21.62 -1.55
C LEU A 33 1.53 -20.95 -0.93
N VAL A 34 1.00 -21.51 0.16
CA VAL A 34 -0.09 -20.91 0.93
C VAL A 34 0.26 -19.50 1.44
N LEU A 35 1.52 -19.24 1.83
CA LEU A 35 1.95 -17.91 2.26
C LEU A 35 1.90 -16.94 1.07
N PHE A 36 2.40 -17.35 -0.09
CA PHE A 36 2.30 -16.53 -1.30
C PHE A 36 0.83 -16.21 -1.65
N SER A 37 -0.07 -17.19 -1.64
CA SER A 37 -1.50 -16.97 -1.91
C SER A 37 -2.13 -16.02 -0.90
N LYS A 38 -1.80 -16.15 0.39
CA LYS A 38 -2.28 -15.25 1.43
C LYS A 38 -1.79 -13.82 1.20
N THR A 39 -0.48 -13.64 0.98
CA THR A 39 0.12 -12.32 0.73
C THR A 39 -0.44 -11.69 -0.53
N SER A 40 -0.63 -12.46 -1.61
CA SER A 40 -1.25 -12.00 -2.84
C SER A 40 -2.68 -11.51 -2.60
N THR A 41 -3.46 -12.24 -1.82
CA THR A 41 -4.83 -11.85 -1.45
C THR A 41 -4.82 -10.56 -0.62
N GLN A 42 -3.92 -10.43 0.35
CA GLN A 42 -3.77 -9.22 1.17
C GLN A 42 -3.39 -7.99 0.34
N HIS A 43 -2.56 -8.14 -0.69
CA HIS A 43 -2.19 -7.02 -1.58
C HIS A 43 -3.28 -6.71 -2.62
N ALA A 44 -4.15 -7.67 -2.93
CA ALA A 44 -5.20 -7.52 -3.93
C ALA A 44 -6.50 -6.94 -3.36
N ILE A 45 -6.84 -7.27 -2.12
CA ILE A 45 -8.11 -6.92 -1.48
C ILE A 45 -7.89 -5.76 -0.49
N SER A 46 -8.71 -4.73 -0.61
CA SER A 46 -8.70 -3.59 0.31
C SER A 46 -9.27 -3.95 1.69
N SER A 47 -8.80 -3.25 2.74
CA SER A 47 -9.41 -3.31 4.07
C SER A 47 -10.78 -2.64 4.08
N ILE A 48 -11.68 -3.12 4.94
CA ILE A 48 -13.05 -2.60 5.07
C ILE A 48 -13.09 -1.26 5.82
N MET A 49 -12.09 -0.99 6.66
CA MET A 49 -12.09 0.17 7.55
C MET A 49 -11.74 1.46 6.80
N ASP A 50 -10.69 1.41 5.98
CA ASP A 50 -10.17 2.55 5.22
C ASP A 50 -10.42 2.44 3.70
N GLY A 51 -10.75 1.26 3.20
CA GLY A 51 -10.87 0.99 1.77
C GLY A 51 -9.53 0.85 1.04
N PHE A 52 -8.40 0.79 1.76
CA PHE A 52 -7.06 0.81 1.18
C PHE A 52 -6.46 -0.58 1.03
N LYS A 53 -5.67 -0.72 -0.03
CA LYS A 53 -4.70 -1.80 -0.16
C LYS A 53 -3.44 -1.44 0.63
N PRO A 54 -2.63 -2.41 1.09
CA PRO A 54 -1.42 -2.15 1.87
C PRO A 54 -0.49 -1.10 1.26
N GLY A 55 -0.27 -1.17 -0.07
CA GLY A 55 0.57 -0.18 -0.77
C GLY A 55 0.06 1.25 -0.65
N LEU A 56 -1.27 1.46 -0.76
CA LEU A 56 -1.86 2.80 -0.60
C LEU A 56 -1.85 3.23 0.88
N CYS A 57 -2.11 2.31 1.81
CA CYS A 57 -2.03 2.60 3.25
C CYS A 57 -0.63 3.10 3.65
N LYS A 58 0.43 2.42 3.18
CA LYS A 58 1.82 2.85 3.36
C LYS A 58 2.08 4.24 2.79
N ILE A 59 1.58 4.53 1.59
CA ILE A 59 1.73 5.85 0.96
C ILE A 59 1.04 6.93 1.79
N MET A 60 -0.22 6.68 2.20
CA MET A 60 -1.00 7.63 3.00
C MET A 60 -0.33 7.89 4.35
N PHE A 61 0.14 6.85 5.03
CA PHE A 61 0.88 6.97 6.29
C PHE A 61 2.10 7.89 6.17
N ILE A 62 2.95 7.68 5.16
CA ILE A 62 4.13 8.52 4.94
C ILE A 62 3.73 9.97 4.59
N CYS A 63 2.70 10.15 3.76
CA CYS A 63 2.20 11.47 3.37
C CYS A 63 1.62 12.25 4.57
N PHE A 64 0.89 11.59 5.47
CA PHE A 64 0.34 12.19 6.68
C PHE A 64 1.45 12.57 7.66
N ARG A 65 2.40 11.67 7.96
CA ARG A 65 3.52 11.96 8.86
C ARG A 65 4.39 13.12 8.38
N LYS A 66 4.56 13.27 7.07
CA LYS A 66 5.31 14.40 6.47
C LYS A 66 4.46 15.63 6.20
N ASN A 67 3.15 15.56 6.45
CA ASN A 67 2.18 16.61 6.17
C ASN A 67 2.37 17.21 4.76
N LEU A 68 2.21 16.37 3.73
CA LEU A 68 2.53 16.68 2.34
C LEU A 68 1.55 17.70 1.72
N ILE A 69 1.64 18.96 2.14
CA ILE A 69 0.80 20.08 1.68
C ILE A 69 1.39 20.75 0.43
N ARG A 70 2.71 20.69 0.25
CA ARG A 70 3.39 21.26 -0.92
C ARG A 70 3.40 20.26 -2.07
N ASN A 71 3.29 20.76 -3.30
CA ASN A 71 3.44 19.95 -4.49
C ASN A 71 4.84 19.33 -4.53
N VAL A 72 4.89 18.01 -4.64
CA VAL A 72 6.11 17.23 -4.85
C VAL A 72 5.92 16.41 -6.11
N LYS A 73 6.99 16.18 -6.87
CA LYS A 73 6.89 15.31 -8.05
C LYS A 73 6.54 13.89 -7.62
N VAL A 74 5.82 13.16 -8.47
CA VAL A 74 5.44 11.78 -8.13
C VAL A 74 6.67 10.87 -8.00
N ASP A 75 7.72 11.10 -8.77
CA ASP A 75 8.99 10.35 -8.69
C ASP A 75 9.87 10.70 -7.47
N GLU A 76 9.67 11.89 -6.89
CA GLU A 76 10.36 12.38 -5.69
C GLU A 76 9.48 12.24 -4.43
N ASN A 77 8.32 11.59 -4.54
CA ASN A 77 7.40 11.45 -3.40
C ASN A 77 8.11 10.66 -2.29
N PRO A 78 8.09 11.14 -1.03
CA PRO A 78 8.75 10.45 0.07
C PRO A 78 8.25 9.02 0.34
N ALA A 79 7.05 8.67 -0.16
CA ALA A 79 6.49 7.33 -0.07
C ALA A 79 6.97 6.37 -1.18
N TYR A 80 7.66 6.89 -2.20
CA TYR A 80 8.11 6.11 -3.35
C TYR A 80 9.50 5.51 -3.11
N HIS A 81 9.62 4.20 -3.39
CA HIS A 81 10.90 3.51 -3.47
C HIS A 81 11.33 3.34 -4.94
N PRO A 82 12.58 3.70 -5.30
CA PRO A 82 13.06 3.60 -6.68
C PRO A 82 12.96 2.17 -7.22
N GLY A 83 12.26 1.99 -8.35
CA GLY A 83 12.12 0.70 -9.02
C GLY A 83 10.75 0.05 -8.86
N GLU A 84 9.89 0.59 -8.00
CA GLU A 84 8.55 0.05 -7.76
C GLU A 84 7.49 0.80 -8.59
N GLN A 85 7.33 0.41 -9.85
CA GLN A 85 6.27 0.96 -10.72
C GLN A 85 4.86 0.78 -10.14
N SER A 86 4.65 -0.27 -9.33
CA SER A 86 3.40 -0.50 -8.60
C SER A 86 3.06 0.65 -7.64
N LEU A 87 4.04 1.24 -6.97
CA LEU A 87 3.83 2.37 -6.06
C LEU A 87 3.47 3.66 -6.80
N ILE A 88 3.97 3.84 -8.03
CA ILE A 88 3.61 4.98 -8.86
C ILE A 88 2.11 4.97 -9.14
N ASN A 89 1.58 3.83 -9.60
CA ASN A 89 0.15 3.71 -9.89
C ASN A 89 -0.69 3.86 -8.62
N ALA A 90 -0.19 3.35 -7.48
CA ALA A 90 -0.84 3.56 -6.18
C ALA A 90 -0.86 5.04 -5.71
N ILE A 91 -0.13 5.95 -6.35
CA ILE A 91 -0.24 7.41 -6.15
C ILE A 91 -1.11 8.06 -7.23
N VAL A 92 -0.91 7.67 -8.50
CA VAL A 92 -1.58 8.27 -9.66
C VAL A 92 -3.07 7.95 -9.67
N ASP A 93 -3.45 6.70 -9.46
CA ASP A 93 -4.85 6.24 -9.51
C ASP A 93 -5.74 6.98 -8.48
N PRO A 94 -5.38 7.10 -7.18
CA PRO A 94 -6.18 7.87 -6.22
C PRO A 94 -6.12 9.39 -6.40
N ALA A 95 -5.22 9.90 -7.24
CA ALA A 95 -5.15 11.32 -7.60
C ALA A 95 -6.08 11.68 -8.77
N GLN A 96 -6.42 10.71 -9.63
CA GLN A 96 -7.27 10.94 -10.80
C GLN A 96 -8.66 11.47 -10.40
N ASN A 97 -9.10 12.51 -11.10
CA ASN A 97 -10.29 13.30 -10.78
C ASN A 97 -11.27 13.49 -11.97
N PHE A 98 -11.20 12.62 -12.99
CA PHE A 98 -12.14 12.68 -14.11
C PHE A 98 -13.40 11.85 -13.85
N VAL A 99 -14.46 12.10 -14.64
CA VAL A 99 -15.78 11.50 -14.48
C VAL A 99 -15.71 9.96 -14.47
N SER A 100 -16.48 9.32 -13.58
CA SER A 100 -16.58 7.86 -13.42
C SER A 100 -15.43 7.17 -12.68
N LEU A 101 -14.47 7.90 -12.12
CA LEU A 101 -13.46 7.37 -11.19
C LEU A 101 -13.76 7.76 -9.74
N ASN A 102 -12.75 8.18 -8.98
CA ASN A 102 -12.83 8.44 -7.57
C ASN A 102 -13.79 9.60 -7.29
N ASN A 103 -14.85 9.32 -6.54
CA ASN A 103 -15.76 10.37 -6.06
C ASN A 103 -15.03 11.38 -5.16
N ILE A 104 -14.05 10.88 -4.40
CA ILE A 104 -13.14 11.66 -3.57
C ILE A 104 -11.72 11.25 -3.91
N ASN A 105 -10.91 12.20 -4.37
CA ASN A 105 -9.49 12.02 -4.58
C ASN A 105 -8.69 12.34 -3.30
N PHE A 106 -7.84 11.43 -2.88
CA PHE A 106 -6.99 11.63 -1.70
C PHE A 106 -5.79 12.54 -1.98
N PHE A 107 -5.43 12.63 -3.26
CA PHE A 107 -4.31 13.42 -3.76
C PHE A 107 -4.78 14.44 -4.79
N VAL A 108 -4.10 15.58 -4.86
CA VAL A 108 -4.37 16.61 -5.86
C VAL A 108 -3.60 16.30 -7.15
N PRO A 109 -4.28 16.14 -8.30
CA PRO A 109 -3.63 15.89 -9.58
C PRO A 109 -3.04 17.19 -10.15
N ALA A 110 -1.82 17.56 -9.74
CA ALA A 110 -1.12 18.74 -10.25
C ALA A 110 -0.31 18.39 -11.51
N GLY A 111 -0.99 18.34 -12.64
CA GLY A 111 -0.42 17.96 -13.94
C GLY A 111 -1.38 17.07 -14.73
N GLN A 112 -0.86 16.35 -15.72
CA GLN A 112 -1.66 15.42 -16.51
C GLN A 112 -1.69 14.03 -15.85
N PHE A 113 -2.70 13.76 -15.04
CA PHE A 113 -2.90 12.46 -14.36
C PHE A 113 -3.76 11.48 -15.18
N GLY A 114 -4.08 11.83 -16.41
CA GLY A 114 -4.92 11.03 -17.31
C GLY A 114 -6.33 11.60 -17.42
N THR A 115 -7.06 11.10 -18.41
CA THR A 115 -8.42 11.57 -18.73
C THR A 115 -9.35 10.40 -18.96
N CYS A 116 -10.65 10.68 -18.97
CA CYS A 116 -11.70 9.70 -19.25
C CYS A 116 -11.53 9.01 -20.62
N LEU A 117 -10.93 9.70 -21.61
CA LEU A 117 -10.73 9.18 -22.97
C LEU A 117 -9.96 7.85 -23.00
N HIS A 118 -9.03 7.67 -22.07
CA HIS A 118 -8.21 6.45 -21.98
C HIS A 118 -8.34 5.76 -20.62
N GLY A 119 -9.40 6.06 -19.87
CA GLY A 119 -9.62 5.49 -18.53
C GLY A 119 -8.42 5.67 -17.59
N GLY A 120 -7.70 6.80 -17.68
CA GLY A 120 -6.56 7.09 -16.81
C GLY A 120 -5.20 6.66 -17.36
N ASN A 121 -5.14 5.76 -18.36
CA ASN A 121 -3.88 5.30 -18.95
C ASN A 121 -3.09 6.38 -19.71
N GLY A 122 -3.69 7.56 -19.92
CA GLY A 122 -3.05 8.72 -20.56
C GLY A 122 -2.30 9.64 -19.58
N ALA A 123 -1.93 9.16 -18.40
CA ALA A 123 -1.14 9.93 -17.44
C ALA A 123 0.26 10.25 -18.01
N ALA A 124 0.75 11.46 -17.75
CA ALA A 124 2.10 11.84 -18.12
C ALA A 124 3.14 11.16 -17.22
N SER A 125 4.40 11.14 -17.66
CA SER A 125 5.49 10.56 -16.88
C SER A 125 5.59 11.21 -15.49
N THR A 126 5.86 10.40 -14.47
CA THR A 126 5.98 10.81 -13.05
C THR A 126 6.95 11.96 -12.79
N ARG A 127 7.95 12.13 -13.67
CA ARG A 127 8.94 13.21 -13.61
C ARG A 127 8.35 14.59 -13.90
N TYR A 128 7.20 14.65 -14.57
CA TYR A 128 6.55 15.88 -15.03
C TYR A 128 5.22 16.18 -14.32
N ILE A 129 4.77 15.28 -13.46
CA ILE A 129 3.52 15.42 -12.71
C ILE A 129 3.81 15.55 -11.22
N PHE A 130 3.03 16.39 -10.56
CA PHE A 130 3.18 16.71 -9.15
C PHE A 130 1.91 16.32 -8.41
N THR A 131 2.08 16.01 -7.14
CA THR A 131 0.98 15.67 -6.26
C THR A 131 1.21 16.22 -4.86
N ARG A 132 0.13 16.28 -4.10
CA ARG A 132 0.10 16.62 -2.68
C ARG A 132 -1.16 16.04 -2.06
N LEU A 133 -1.21 15.95 -0.73
CA LEU A 133 -2.43 15.55 -0.04
C LEU A 133 -3.56 16.54 -0.34
N CYS A 134 -4.74 15.98 -0.60
CA CYS A 134 -5.97 16.74 -0.70
C CYS A 134 -6.34 17.26 0.70
N PRO A 135 -6.74 18.53 0.86
CA PRO A 135 -7.22 19.05 2.14
C PRO A 135 -8.38 18.23 2.72
N LEU A 136 -9.21 17.65 1.84
CA LEU A 136 -10.31 16.78 2.25
C LEU A 136 -9.79 15.46 2.87
N ALA A 137 -8.68 14.91 2.38
CA ALA A 137 -8.11 13.69 2.94
C ALA A 137 -7.66 13.91 4.39
N LEU A 138 -7.08 15.07 4.71
CA LEU A 138 -6.73 15.43 6.09
C LEU A 138 -7.95 15.56 7.01
N SER A 139 -9.11 15.91 6.46
CA SER A 139 -10.35 15.99 7.23
C SER A 139 -11.06 14.65 7.38
N LEU A 140 -10.89 13.73 6.41
CA LEU A 140 -11.46 12.38 6.46
C LEU A 140 -10.67 11.48 7.41
N PHE A 141 -9.34 11.60 7.37
CA PHE A 141 -8.41 10.88 8.22
C PHE A 141 -7.90 11.86 9.29
N ASN A 142 -8.72 12.10 10.30
CA ASN A 142 -8.36 12.95 11.44
C ASN A 142 -7.23 12.32 12.28
N ASN A 143 -6.65 13.13 13.18
CA ASN A 143 -5.53 12.78 14.07
C ASN A 143 -5.88 11.75 15.17
N ASP A 144 -6.54 10.65 14.82
CA ASP A 144 -6.80 9.51 15.71
C ASP A 144 -5.60 8.54 15.76
N GLU A 145 -4.39 9.04 15.46
CA GLU A 145 -3.13 8.28 15.42
C GLU A 145 -2.89 7.50 16.73
N LEU A 146 -3.35 8.03 17.86
CA LEU A 146 -3.19 7.39 19.19
C LEU A 146 -4.04 6.12 19.37
N LEU A 147 -5.09 5.94 18.55
CA LEU A 147 -5.97 4.77 18.59
C LEU A 147 -5.53 3.68 17.60
N LEU A 148 -4.67 4.02 16.64
CA LEU A 148 -4.22 3.11 15.60
C LEU A 148 -3.12 2.19 16.12
N THR A 149 -3.25 0.90 15.82
CA THR A 149 -2.20 -0.09 16.09
C THR A 149 -1.22 -0.12 14.94
N TYR A 150 -0.10 0.60 15.10
CA TYR A 150 0.99 0.58 14.13
C TYR A 150 1.77 -0.73 14.17
N LEU A 151 2.09 -1.25 12.99
CA LEU A 151 2.97 -2.39 12.84
C LEU A 151 4.44 -1.96 13.06
N ASN A 152 5.30 -2.91 13.44
CA ASN A 152 6.73 -2.69 13.60
C ASN A 152 7.51 -3.62 12.67
N GLU A 153 8.31 -3.03 11.78
CA GLU A 153 9.25 -3.73 10.91
C GLU A 153 10.67 -3.21 11.18
N ASP A 154 11.60 -4.12 11.50
CA ASP A 154 13.01 -3.79 11.76
C ASP A 154 13.25 -2.66 12.77
N GLY A 155 12.37 -2.55 13.78
CA GLY A 155 12.43 -1.53 14.82
C GLY A 155 11.89 -0.16 14.40
N MET A 156 11.34 -0.04 13.18
CA MET A 156 10.62 1.13 12.72
C MET A 156 9.11 0.89 12.75
N SER A 157 8.37 1.87 13.28
CA SER A 157 6.91 1.90 13.20
C SER A 157 6.48 2.25 11.78
N ILE A 158 5.73 1.32 11.17
CA ILE A 158 5.16 1.40 9.83
C ILE A 158 3.64 1.61 9.90
N GLU A 159 2.93 1.56 8.77
CA GLU A 159 1.48 1.76 8.70
C GLU A 159 0.68 0.81 9.63
N SER A 160 -0.53 1.24 9.99
CA SER A 160 -1.46 0.42 10.76
C SER A 160 -2.15 -0.64 9.89
N GLU A 161 -2.69 -1.68 10.53
CA GLU A 161 -3.53 -2.70 9.86
C GLU A 161 -4.84 -2.14 9.29
#